data_AF-A0A9P8Q5S6-F1
#
_entry.id   AF-A0A9P8Q5S6-F1
#
_cell.length_a   1.000
_cell.length_b   1.000
_cell.length_c   1.000
_cell.angle_alpha   90.00
_cell.angle_beta   90.00
_cell.angle_gamma   90.00
#
_symmetry.space_group_name_H-M   'P 1'
#
loop_
_entity.id
_entity.type
_entity.pdbx_description
1 polymer ?
#
loop_
_entity_poly.entity_id
_entity_poly.type
_entity_poly.pdbx_seq_one_letter_code
_entity_poly.pdbx_strand_id
1 'polypeptide(L)'
;MERSANDKKTIKKITEQRESAKTQTEDETISGRIIKQPLKRKGHVTMALCSDSGNLEKWTLTKSHDPQSYHDARKAVRGDIWSLPAKTVTSFPSNTDPKLLTRLENYEEDQKQKVKMLRKLKDRRDKKQIKLRNYEVLNKGYTEYEDTPEEMIGLYTDNFNISKRQRQKDKKGGIENAFMEKQ
;
A
#
# COMPACT_ATOMS: atom_id res chain seq x y z
N MET A 1 39.08 -5.32 -28.07
CA MET A 1 38.99 -4.35 -26.96
C MET A 1 40.09 -4.73 -25.97
N GLU A 2 41.24 -4.06 -26.03
CA GLU A 2 42.35 -4.32 -25.11
C GLU A 2 42.11 -3.56 -23.81
N ARG A 3 42.32 -4.21 -22.66
CA ARG A 3 42.23 -3.57 -21.35
C ARG A 3 43.52 -2.81 -21.07
N SER A 4 43.43 -1.65 -20.41
CA SER A 4 44.61 -0.90 -19.97
C SER A 4 45.42 -1.71 -18.94
N ALA A 5 46.75 -1.57 -18.98
CA ALA A 5 47.64 -2.19 -18.00
C ALA A 5 47.33 -1.75 -16.56
N ASN A 6 47.45 -2.67 -15.59
CA ASN A 6 47.11 -2.45 -14.18
C ASN A 6 48.27 -1.84 -13.36
N ASP A 7 49.13 -1.06 -13.99
CA ASP A 7 50.29 -0.44 -13.34
C ASP A 7 49.87 0.72 -12.45
N LYS A 8 50.57 0.90 -11.32
CA LYS A 8 50.30 2.00 -10.37
C LYS A 8 50.28 3.37 -11.02
N LYS A 9 51.14 3.61 -12.03
CA LYS A 9 51.20 4.86 -12.79
C LYS A 9 49.95 5.06 -13.66
N THR A 10 49.51 4.00 -14.32
CA THR A 10 48.30 3.99 -15.17
C THR A 10 47.05 4.21 -14.33
N ILE A 11 46.97 3.57 -13.16
CA ILE A 11 45.87 3.74 -12.20
C ILE A 11 45.80 5.21 -11.72
N LYS A 12 46.94 5.80 -11.31
CA LYS A 12 46.99 7.21 -10.89
C LYS A 12 46.55 8.18 -11.99
N LYS A 13 46.99 7.95 -13.22
CA LYS A 13 46.57 8.74 -14.38
C LYS A 13 45.05 8.63 -14.61
N ILE A 14 44.49 7.42 -14.48
CA ILE A 14 43.04 7.20 -14.59
C ILE A 14 42.28 7.92 -13.48
N THR A 15 42.78 7.93 -12.24
CA THR A 15 42.12 8.62 -11.12
C THR A 15 42.15 10.13 -11.31
N GLU A 16 43.29 10.70 -11.69
CA GLU A 16 43.43 12.14 -11.98
C GLU A 16 42.53 12.58 -13.15
N GLN A 17 42.42 11.76 -14.20
CA GLN A 17 41.49 12.00 -15.31
C GLN A 17 40.02 11.95 -14.87
N ARG A 18 39.66 11.06 -13.95
CA ARG A 18 38.29 10.98 -13.41
C ARG A 18 37.95 12.16 -12.51
N GLU A 19 38.91 12.61 -11.70
CA GLU A 19 38.74 13.76 -10.81
C GLU A 19 38.58 15.06 -11.59
N SER A 20 39.42 15.29 -12.61
CA SER A 20 39.30 16.46 -13.48
C SER A 20 38.04 16.47 -14.35
N ALA A 21 37.57 15.31 -14.80
CA ALA A 21 36.28 15.19 -15.48
C ALA A 21 35.09 15.51 -14.56
N LYS A 22 35.22 15.25 -13.26
CA LYS A 22 34.18 15.54 -12.25
C LYS A 22 34.00 17.04 -12.01
N THR A 23 35.07 17.82 -12.12
CA THR A 23 35.06 19.28 -11.89
C THR A 23 34.53 20.07 -13.09
N GLN A 24 34.42 19.45 -14.28
CA GLN A 24 33.91 20.13 -15.49
C GLN A 24 32.39 19.96 -15.70
N THR A 25 31.72 19.16 -14.88
CA THR A 25 30.26 18.96 -14.90
C THR A 25 29.59 19.70 -13.74
N GLU A 26 29.82 21.01 -13.63
CA GLU A 26 29.08 21.90 -12.72
C GLU A 26 27.83 22.52 -13.39
N ASP A 27 27.53 22.13 -14.64
CA ASP A 27 26.18 22.32 -15.19
C ASP A 27 25.33 21.17 -14.68
N GLU A 28 24.55 21.41 -13.61
CA GLU A 28 23.50 20.53 -13.10
C GLU A 28 22.47 20.25 -14.22
N THR A 29 22.85 19.36 -15.11
CA THR A 29 22.03 18.97 -16.25
C THR A 29 21.01 18.01 -15.69
N ILE A 30 19.90 18.57 -15.17
CA ILE A 30 18.75 17.81 -14.69
C ILE A 30 18.36 16.84 -15.81
N SER A 31 18.67 15.56 -15.64
CA SER A 31 18.61 14.57 -16.70
C SER A 31 17.45 13.62 -16.45
N GLY A 32 16.27 14.03 -16.89
CA GLY A 32 15.05 13.27 -16.65
C GLY A 32 14.84 12.19 -17.70
N ARG A 33 14.58 10.94 -17.31
CA ARG A 33 14.17 9.90 -18.28
C ARG A 33 12.67 9.99 -18.57
N ILE A 34 12.29 10.04 -19.84
CA ILE A 34 10.89 10.09 -20.26
C ILE A 34 10.23 8.72 -20.03
N ILE A 35 9.20 8.68 -19.18
CA ILE A 35 8.51 7.43 -18.82
C ILE A 35 7.30 7.16 -19.73
N LYS A 36 6.59 8.21 -20.14
CA LYS A 36 5.42 8.11 -21.01
C LYS A 36 5.64 8.92 -22.27
N GLN A 37 5.10 8.44 -23.39
CA GLN A 37 5.18 9.16 -24.66
C GLN A 37 4.67 10.61 -24.47
N PRO A 38 5.45 11.63 -24.90
CA PRO A 38 5.01 13.01 -24.83
C PRO A 38 3.69 13.23 -25.58
N LEU A 39 2.72 13.86 -24.91
CA LEU A 39 1.39 14.11 -25.46
C LEU A 39 1.27 15.57 -25.90
N LYS A 40 1.12 15.79 -27.20
CA LYS A 40 0.90 17.13 -27.78
C LYS A 40 -0.55 17.58 -27.63
N ARG A 41 -0.77 18.74 -27.02
CA ARG A 41 -2.05 19.45 -26.93
C ARG A 41 -1.95 20.81 -27.64
N LYS A 42 -3.00 21.62 -27.58
CA LYS A 42 -3.04 22.94 -28.24
C LYS A 42 -1.97 23.86 -27.63
N GLY A 43 -0.88 24.09 -28.38
CA GLY A 43 0.20 25.00 -28.01
C GLY A 43 1.19 24.51 -26.93
N HIS A 44 1.05 23.27 -26.44
CA HIS A 44 1.96 22.71 -25.44
C HIS A 44 2.10 21.19 -25.58
N VAL A 45 3.18 20.64 -25.02
CA VAL A 45 3.44 19.21 -24.89
C VAL A 45 3.53 18.88 -23.41
N THR A 46 2.81 17.84 -22.99
CA THR A 46 2.95 17.30 -21.64
C THR A 46 3.72 15.98 -21.70
N MET A 47 4.78 15.87 -20.92
CA MET A 47 5.56 14.64 -20.79
C MET A 47 5.73 14.29 -19.30
N ALA A 48 5.90 13.00 -19.01
CA ALA A 48 6.17 12.51 -17.66
C ALA A 48 7.62 12.01 -17.61
N LEU A 49 8.41 12.59 -16.71
CA LEU A 49 9.82 12.29 -16.54
C LEU A 49 10.09 11.73 -15.14
N CYS A 50 11.10 10.88 -15.05
CA CYS A 50 11.76 10.57 -13.78
C CYS A 50 12.85 11.63 -13.58
N SER A 51 12.67 12.51 -12.60
CA SER A 51 13.68 13.52 -12.28
C SER A 51 14.75 12.96 -11.34
N ASP A 52 15.90 13.61 -11.29
CA ASP A 52 17.00 13.28 -10.35
C ASP A 52 16.55 13.44 -8.87
N SER A 53 15.44 14.14 -8.65
CA SER A 53 14.75 14.24 -7.35
C SER A 53 14.17 12.90 -6.85
N GLY A 54 14.16 11.85 -7.69
CA GLY A 54 13.57 10.55 -7.39
C GLY A 54 12.03 10.54 -7.52
N ASN A 55 11.42 11.68 -7.87
CA ASN A 55 9.99 11.80 -8.07
C ASN A 55 9.61 11.72 -9.55
N LEU A 56 8.38 11.25 -9.77
CA LEU A 56 7.74 11.34 -11.07
C LEU A 56 7.23 12.76 -11.27
N GLU A 57 7.75 13.43 -12.28
CA GLU A 57 7.39 14.80 -12.60
C GLU A 57 6.65 14.87 -13.94
N LYS A 58 5.63 15.72 -13.99
CA LYS A 58 4.92 16.08 -15.21
C LYS A 58 5.42 17.43 -15.67
N TRP A 59 6.09 17.46 -16.80
CA TRP A 59 6.57 18.70 -17.40
C TRP A 59 5.60 19.13 -18.49
N THR A 60 5.28 20.42 -18.49
CA THR A 60 4.50 21.05 -19.54
C THR A 60 5.39 22.04 -20.27
N LEU A 61 5.64 21.78 -21.55
CA LEU A 61 6.46 22.61 -22.42
C LEU A 61 5.55 23.37 -23.38
N THR A 62 5.59 24.70 -23.35
CA THR A 62 4.71 25.55 -24.16
C THR A 62 5.48 26.13 -25.35
N LYS A 63 4.81 26.24 -26.51
CA LYS A 63 5.41 26.80 -27.72
C LYS A 63 5.82 28.27 -27.57
N SER A 64 5.09 29.03 -26.73
CA SER A 64 5.34 30.46 -26.53
C SER A 64 6.55 30.77 -25.67
N HIS A 65 6.89 29.87 -24.73
CA HIS A 65 8.00 30.12 -23.82
C HIS A 65 9.33 29.58 -24.38
N ASP A 66 9.31 28.37 -24.92
CA ASP A 66 10.49 27.75 -25.51
C ASP A 66 10.09 26.97 -26.78
N PRO A 67 10.17 27.62 -27.97
CA PRO A 67 9.86 26.98 -29.23
C PRO A 67 10.75 25.78 -29.53
N GLN A 68 12.04 25.84 -29.18
CA GLN A 68 13.00 24.79 -29.50
C GLN A 68 12.70 23.54 -28.68
N SER A 69 12.62 23.68 -27.35
CA SER A 69 12.20 22.58 -26.47
C SER A 69 10.83 22.04 -26.85
N TYR A 70 9.89 22.89 -27.29
CA TYR A 70 8.58 22.44 -27.76
C TYR A 70 8.68 21.54 -29.01
N HIS A 71 9.52 21.91 -29.99
CA HIS A 71 9.71 21.12 -31.20
C HIS A 71 10.46 19.81 -30.94
N ASP A 72 11.44 19.82 -30.04
CA ASP A 72 12.20 18.65 -29.65
C ASP A 72 11.36 17.68 -28.80
N ALA A 73 10.55 18.21 -27.88
CA ALA A 73 9.62 17.44 -27.06
C ALA A 73 8.60 16.66 -27.89
N ARG A 74 8.25 17.15 -29.09
CA ARG A 74 7.35 16.46 -30.02
C ARG A 74 8.01 15.27 -30.72
N LYS A 75 9.33 15.28 -30.83
CA LYS A 75 10.13 14.22 -31.45
C LYS A 75 10.62 13.21 -30.41
N ALA A 76 10.65 13.60 -29.14
CA ALA A 76 11.06 12.73 -28.04
C ALA A 76 10.12 11.52 -27.87
N VAL A 77 10.71 10.41 -27.44
CA VAL A 77 10.06 9.12 -27.27
C VAL A 77 10.23 8.64 -25.82
N ARG A 78 9.34 7.75 -25.38
CA ARG A 78 9.52 7.02 -24.13
C ARG A 78 10.91 6.36 -24.09
N GLY A 79 11.64 6.61 -23.01
CA GLY A 79 12.98 6.06 -22.77
C GLY A 79 14.11 7.05 -23.03
N ASP A 80 13.86 8.13 -23.78
CA ASP A 80 14.86 9.16 -24.03
C ASP A 80 15.22 9.91 -22.74
N ILE A 81 16.45 10.40 -22.70
CA ILE A 81 16.93 11.30 -21.65
C ILE A 81 16.63 12.72 -22.10
N TRP A 82 16.00 13.49 -21.23
CA TRP A 82 15.62 14.86 -21.48
C TRP A 82 16.38 15.78 -20.52
N SER A 83 17.17 16.69 -21.07
CA SER A 83 18.14 17.51 -20.32
C SER A 83 17.78 18.99 -20.27
N LEU A 84 16.70 19.41 -20.93
CA LEU A 84 16.30 20.82 -21.04
C LEU A 84 15.30 21.20 -19.95
N PRO A 85 15.51 22.27 -19.17
CA PRO A 85 14.61 22.63 -18.09
C PRO A 85 13.20 22.97 -18.60
N ALA A 86 12.18 22.64 -17.81
CA ALA A 86 10.80 23.06 -18.09
C ALA A 86 10.38 24.17 -17.13
N LYS A 87 9.65 25.17 -17.65
CA LYS A 87 9.09 26.26 -16.82
C LYS A 87 8.03 25.76 -15.84
N THR A 88 7.21 24.80 -16.26
CA THR A 88 6.11 24.25 -15.45
C THR A 88 6.34 22.78 -15.20
N VAL A 89 6.75 22.49 -13.98
CA VAL A 89 6.97 21.16 -13.43
C VAL A 89 5.90 20.91 -12.36
N THR A 90 5.19 19.79 -12.48
CA THR A 90 4.24 19.35 -11.46
C THR A 90 4.63 17.95 -11.03
N SER A 91 5.04 17.77 -9.77
CA SER A 91 5.26 16.42 -9.24
C SER A 91 3.93 15.66 -9.23
N PHE A 92 3.95 14.42 -9.70
CA PHE A 92 2.86 13.51 -9.42
C PHE A 92 2.85 13.22 -7.92
N PRO A 93 1.67 13.19 -7.27
CA PRO A 93 1.57 12.60 -5.94
C PRO A 93 2.05 11.16 -6.06
N SER A 94 3.21 10.89 -5.46
CA SER A 94 3.73 9.54 -5.40
C SER A 94 2.84 8.75 -4.44
N ASN A 95 2.87 7.42 -4.52
CA ASN A 95 2.28 6.59 -3.47
C ASN A 95 2.90 6.84 -2.08
N THR A 96 3.95 7.66 -2.00
CA THR A 96 4.60 8.12 -0.77
C THR A 96 4.00 9.40 -0.18
N ASP A 97 2.91 9.93 -0.73
CA ASP A 97 2.25 11.11 -0.17
C ASP A 97 1.75 10.84 1.27
N PRO A 98 2.27 11.53 2.31
CA PRO A 98 1.97 11.20 3.70
C PRO A 98 0.47 11.36 4.04
N LYS A 99 -0.19 12.33 3.40
CA LYS A 99 -1.63 12.56 3.55
C LYS A 99 -2.47 11.45 2.90
N LEU A 100 -1.97 10.82 1.84
CA LEU A 100 -2.65 9.70 1.22
C LEU A 100 -2.50 8.44 2.08
N LEU A 101 -1.29 8.19 2.59
CA LEU A 101 -0.98 7.05 3.47
C LEU A 101 -1.86 7.06 4.73
N THR A 102 -1.90 8.18 5.44
CA THR A 102 -2.76 8.34 6.63
C THR A 102 -4.25 8.11 6.32
N ARG A 103 -4.75 8.55 5.17
CA ARG A 103 -6.14 8.27 4.75
C ARG A 103 -6.37 6.78 4.48
N LEU A 104 -5.40 6.09 3.89
CA LEU A 104 -5.49 4.66 3.63
C LEU A 104 -5.49 3.86 4.94
N GLU A 105 -4.63 4.21 5.88
CA GLU A 105 -4.59 3.59 7.21
C GLU A 105 -5.93 3.74 7.95
N ASN A 106 -6.46 4.97 8.01
CA ASN A 106 -7.78 5.23 8.61
C ASN A 106 -8.89 4.43 7.93
N TYR A 107 -8.85 4.33 6.60
CA TYR A 107 -9.81 3.52 5.85
C TYR A 107 -9.71 2.03 6.20
N GLU A 108 -8.51 1.48 6.28
CA GLU A 108 -8.29 0.09 6.69
C GLU A 108 -8.80 -0.18 8.11
N GLU A 109 -8.55 0.74 9.04
CA GLU A 109 -9.06 0.64 10.41
C GLU A 109 -10.58 0.64 10.46
N ASP A 110 -11.23 1.55 9.74
CA ASP A 110 -12.69 1.59 9.62
C ASP A 110 -13.27 0.29 9.07
N GLN A 111 -12.63 -0.30 8.05
CA GLN A 111 -13.04 -1.60 7.51
C GLN A 111 -12.89 -2.70 8.56
N LYS A 112 -11.76 -2.75 9.28
CA LYS A 112 -11.53 -3.72 10.37
C LYS A 112 -12.59 -3.56 11.48
N GLN A 113 -12.93 -2.33 11.85
CA GLN A 113 -13.96 -2.04 12.86
C GLN A 113 -15.34 -2.49 12.38
N LYS A 114 -15.73 -2.18 11.15
CA LYS A 114 -17.00 -2.62 10.54
C LYS A 114 -17.12 -4.15 10.55
N VAL A 115 -16.09 -4.85 10.10
CA VAL A 115 -16.06 -6.33 10.11
C VAL A 115 -16.18 -6.88 11.52
N LYS A 116 -15.47 -6.30 12.50
CA LYS A 116 -15.57 -6.70 13.92
C LYS A 116 -16.97 -6.49 14.49
N MET A 117 -17.63 -5.38 14.15
CA MET A 117 -19.00 -5.09 14.57
C MET A 117 -20.01 -6.04 13.95
N LEU A 118 -19.89 -6.32 12.65
CA LEU A 118 -20.75 -7.29 11.96
C LEU A 118 -20.60 -8.70 12.54
N ARG A 119 -19.37 -9.14 12.83
CA ARG A 119 -19.12 -10.42 13.52
C ARG A 119 -19.79 -10.47 14.90
N LYS A 120 -19.66 -9.40 15.71
CA LYS A 120 -20.32 -9.32 17.01
C LYS A 120 -21.85 -9.38 16.90
N LEU A 121 -22.44 -8.73 15.91
CA LEU A 121 -23.89 -8.74 15.69
C LEU A 121 -24.37 -10.13 15.24
N LYS A 122 -23.64 -10.78 14.33
CA LYS A 122 -23.92 -12.16 13.90
C LYS A 122 -23.86 -13.12 15.09
N ASP A 123 -22.77 -13.10 15.86
CA ASP A 123 -22.62 -13.90 17.08
C ASP A 123 -23.76 -13.70 18.08
N ARG A 124 -24.29 -12.47 18.22
CA ARG A 124 -25.44 -12.17 19.08
C ARG A 124 -26.73 -12.77 18.54
N ARG A 125 -26.96 -12.71 17.23
CA ARG A 125 -28.14 -13.30 16.57
C ARG A 125 -28.12 -14.82 16.69
N ASP A 126 -27.00 -15.44 16.33
CA ASP A 126 -26.81 -16.89 16.37
C ASP A 126 -27.04 -17.43 17.79
N LYS A 127 -26.51 -16.75 18.82
CA LYS A 127 -26.78 -17.10 20.22
C LYS A 127 -28.24 -17.01 20.63
N LYS A 128 -28.98 -16.01 20.13
CA LYS A 128 -30.42 -15.89 20.41
C LYS A 128 -31.18 -17.03 19.75
N GLN A 129 -30.86 -17.37 18.50
CA GLN A 129 -31.47 -18.48 17.78
C GLN A 129 -31.18 -19.82 18.46
N ILE A 130 -29.93 -20.08 18.87
CA ILE A 130 -29.58 -21.29 19.63
C ILE A 130 -30.39 -21.40 20.91
N LYS A 131 -30.53 -20.30 21.68
CA LYS A 131 -31.33 -20.31 22.91
C LYS A 131 -32.81 -20.59 22.66
N LEU A 132 -33.38 -19.97 21.63
CA LEU A 132 -34.78 -20.19 21.24
C LEU A 132 -35.00 -21.64 20.81
N ARG A 133 -34.13 -22.17 19.94
CA ARG A 133 -34.14 -23.57 19.52
C ARG A 133 -34.06 -24.52 20.71
N ASN A 134 -33.11 -24.30 21.61
CA ASN A 134 -32.94 -25.15 22.79
C ASN A 134 -34.18 -25.10 23.70
N TYR A 135 -34.80 -23.93 23.86
CA TYR A 135 -36.04 -23.77 24.60
C TYR A 135 -37.21 -24.51 23.93
N GLU A 136 -37.34 -24.43 22.61
CA GLU A 136 -38.36 -25.15 21.85
C GLU A 136 -38.23 -26.67 22.00
N VAL A 137 -37.01 -27.21 21.91
CA VAL A 137 -36.78 -28.66 22.09
C VAL A 137 -37.09 -29.08 23.54
N LEU A 138 -36.66 -28.29 24.54
CA LEU A 138 -36.97 -28.56 25.96
C LEU A 138 -38.47 -28.50 26.27
N ASN A 139 -39.21 -27.58 25.65
CA ASN A 139 -40.65 -27.41 25.87
C ASN A 139 -41.53 -28.34 25.05
N LYS A 140 -40.99 -29.00 24.01
CA LYS A 140 -41.75 -29.91 23.16
C LYS A 140 -42.37 -31.06 23.95
N GLY A 141 -41.79 -31.42 25.11
CA GLY A 141 -42.38 -32.33 26.08
C GLY A 141 -42.52 -33.78 25.58
N TYR A 142 -42.51 -34.75 26.50
CA TYR A 142 -42.59 -36.19 26.24
C TYR A 142 -43.96 -36.66 25.74
N THR A 143 -44.54 -36.04 24.72
CA THR A 143 -45.81 -36.48 24.12
C THR A 143 -45.58 -36.88 22.67
N GLU A 144 -45.35 -38.18 22.51
CA GLU A 144 -45.29 -39.00 21.29
C GLU A 144 -44.10 -38.79 20.32
N TYR A 145 -43.29 -39.85 20.28
CA TYR A 145 -42.14 -40.14 19.42
C TYR A 145 -40.84 -39.36 19.73
N GLU A 146 -39.86 -40.15 20.15
CA GLU A 146 -38.45 -39.87 20.49
C GLU A 146 -37.93 -38.53 19.97
N ASP A 147 -37.39 -37.69 20.88
CA ASP A 147 -36.47 -36.64 20.46
C ASP A 147 -35.50 -37.27 19.47
N THR A 148 -35.48 -36.78 18.23
CA THR A 148 -34.58 -37.37 17.23
C THR A 148 -33.17 -37.30 17.82
N PRO A 149 -32.39 -38.40 17.83
CA PRO A 149 -31.06 -38.40 18.45
C PRO A 149 -30.20 -37.20 17.99
N GLU A 150 -30.43 -36.72 16.77
CA GLU A 150 -29.84 -35.52 16.18
C GLU A 150 -30.17 -34.22 16.93
N GLU A 151 -31.44 -33.99 17.32
CA GLU A 151 -31.87 -32.81 18.07
C GLU A 151 -31.25 -32.76 19.47
N MET A 152 -31.18 -33.92 20.16
CA MET A 152 -30.53 -34.03 21.46
C MET A 152 -29.01 -33.84 21.38
N ILE A 153 -28.37 -34.42 20.37
CA ILE A 153 -26.94 -34.17 20.09
C ILE A 153 -26.71 -32.67 19.85
N GLY A 154 -27.59 -32.01 19.09
CA GLY A 154 -27.55 -30.56 18.87
C GLY A 154 -27.61 -29.75 20.17
N LEU A 155 -28.52 -30.09 21.07
CA LEU A 155 -28.67 -29.47 22.39
C LEU A 155 -27.41 -29.61 23.26
N TYR A 156 -26.90 -30.84 23.38
CA TYR A 156 -25.71 -31.13 24.19
C TYR A 156 -24.46 -30.47 23.61
N THR A 157 -24.28 -30.49 22.29
CA THR A 157 -23.14 -29.84 21.62
C THR A 157 -23.16 -28.32 21.80
N ASP A 158 -24.32 -27.68 21.70
CA ASP A 158 -24.46 -26.24 21.94
C ASP A 158 -24.13 -25.87 23.39
N ASN A 159 -24.69 -26.59 24.36
CA ASN A 159 -24.42 -26.37 25.78
C ASN A 159 -22.93 -26.56 26.11
N PHE A 160 -22.31 -27.60 25.53
CA PHE A 160 -20.89 -27.85 25.67
C PHE A 160 -20.04 -26.71 25.10
N ASN A 161 -20.36 -26.25 23.88
CA ASN A 161 -19.64 -25.17 23.21
C ASN A 161 -19.78 -23.82 23.93
N ILE A 162 -20.96 -23.52 24.50
CA ILE A 162 -21.18 -22.34 25.33
C ILE A 162 -20.28 -22.38 26.58
N SER A 163 -20.21 -23.52 27.27
CA SER A 163 -19.37 -23.69 28.46
C SER A 163 -17.88 -23.52 28.16
N LYS A 164 -17.40 -24.08 27.04
CA LYS A 164 -16.01 -23.96 26.59
C LYS A 164 -15.64 -22.51 26.29
N ARG A 165 -16.54 -21.77 25.63
CA ARG A 165 -16.35 -20.36 25.30
C ARG A 165 -16.33 -19.47 26.54
N GLN A 166 -17.10 -19.80 27.58
CA GLN A 166 -17.06 -19.12 28.88
C GLN A 166 -15.70 -19.33 29.56
N ARG A 167 -15.26 -20.59 29.70
CA ARG A 167 -13.97 -20.94 30.32
C ARG A 167 -12.77 -20.27 29.64
N GLN A 168 -12.78 -20.18 28.31
CA GLN A 168 -11.71 -19.48 27.57
C GLN A 168 -11.69 -17.97 27.82
N LYS A 169 -12.85 -17.34 28.01
CA LYS A 169 -12.91 -15.92 28.37
C LYS A 169 -12.41 -15.69 29.78
N ASP A 170 -12.82 -16.52 30.72
CA ASP A 170 -12.40 -16.41 32.12
C ASP A 170 -10.88 -16.59 32.24
N LYS A 171 -10.31 -17.56 31.49
CA LYS A 171 -8.85 -17.73 31.39
C LYS A 171 -8.14 -16.51 30.81
N LYS A 172 -8.70 -15.88 29.76
CA LYS A 172 -8.10 -14.70 29.14
C LYS A 172 -8.18 -13.46 30.04
N GLY A 173 -9.32 -13.23 30.70
CA GLY A 173 -9.49 -12.12 31.65
C GLY A 173 -8.62 -12.27 32.90
N GLY A 174 -8.43 -13.50 33.39
CA GLY A 174 -7.51 -13.76 34.50
C GLY A 174 -6.05 -13.45 34.16
N ILE A 175 -5.62 -13.69 32.91
CA ILE A 175 -4.28 -13.35 32.43
C ILE A 175 -4.10 -11.83 32.31
N GLU A 176 -5.10 -11.11 31.78
CA GLU A 176 -5.08 -9.65 31.65
C GLU A 176 -5.02 -8.97 33.04
N ASN A 177 -5.81 -9.46 34.01
CA ASN A 177 -5.78 -8.94 35.39
C ASN A 177 -4.46 -9.22 36.11
N ALA A 178 -3.91 -10.43 35.98
CA ALA A 178 -2.62 -10.78 36.58
C ALA A 178 -1.42 -10.02 35.99
N PHE A 179 -1.56 -9.49 34.77
CA PHE A 179 -0.56 -8.63 34.14
C PHE A 179 -0.67 -7.17 34.63
N MET A 180 -1.88 -6.70 34.95
CA MET A 180 -2.13 -5.36 35.49
C MET A 180 -1.76 -5.24 36.98
N GLU A 181 -1.86 -6.31 37.78
CA GLU A 181 -1.43 -6.32 39.20
C GLU A 181 0.10 -6.38 39.39
N LYS A 182 0.88 -6.57 38.31
CA LYS A 182 2.36 -6.67 38.36
C LYS A 182 3.07 -5.40 37.86
N GLN A 183 2.35 -4.31 37.64
CA GLN A 183 2.90 -2.96 37.42
C GLN A 183 2.63 -2.09 38.64
#